data_AF-A0A537PN19-F1
#
_entry.id   AF-A0A537PN19-F1
#
_cell.length_a   1.000
_cell.length_b   1.000
_cell.length_c   1.000
_cell.angle_alpha   90.00
_cell.angle_beta   90.00
_cell.angle_gamma   90.00
#
_symmetry.space_group_name_H-M   'P 1'
#
loop_
_entity.id
_entity.type
_entity.pdbx_description
1 polymer ?
#
loop_
_entity_poly.entity_id
_entity_poly.type
_entity_poly.pdbx_seq_one_letter_code
_entity_poly.pdbx_strand_id
1 'polypeptide(L)'
;LQAGIVAMTDHDQTYDYPSSVVLQIKDDTIEEYVRAAAFLNAGRFDIVCLQHEFGIFGGEAGAHILELLSRLTMPVVTTLHTVLAEPTAIQRAVIERIVEASSKIIVMANKGRELLRS
;
A
#
# COMPACT_ATOMS: atom_id res chain seq x y z
N LEU A 1 -8.56 8.66 -18.77
CA LEU A 1 -8.03 7.70 -17.79
C LEU A 1 -9.16 7.36 -16.84
N GLN A 2 -9.52 6.08 -16.74
CA GLN A 2 -10.51 5.60 -15.77
C GLN A 2 -9.73 5.11 -14.55
N ALA A 3 -10.15 5.51 -13.35
CA ALA A 3 -9.52 5.11 -12.10
C ALA A 3 -10.56 4.37 -11.23
N GLY A 4 -10.14 3.25 -10.64
CA GLY A 4 -10.85 2.58 -9.57
C GLY A 4 -10.10 2.77 -8.26
N ILE A 5 -10.84 2.96 -7.16
CA ILE A 5 -10.27 3.11 -5.83
C ILE A 5 -10.39 1.77 -5.10
N VAL A 6 -9.29 1.34 -4.48
CA VAL A 6 -9.31 0.26 -3.48
C VAL A 6 -9.17 0.93 -2.13
N ALA A 7 -10.19 0.81 -1.28
CA ALA A 7 -10.19 1.44 0.03
C ALA A 7 -9.66 0.48 1.11
N MET A 8 -8.87 1.01 2.03
CA MET A 8 -8.61 0.34 3.32
C MET A 8 -9.80 0.62 4.24
N THR A 9 -10.27 -0.41 4.93
CA THR A 9 -11.35 -0.34 5.91
C THR A 9 -10.87 -0.98 7.21
N ASP A 10 -10.77 -0.17 8.26
CA ASP A 10 -10.32 -0.60 9.57
C ASP A 10 -11.26 -1.66 10.17
N HIS A 11 -10.71 -2.52 11.03
CA HIS A 11 -11.48 -3.52 11.79
C HIS A 11 -12.77 -2.98 12.39
N ASP A 12 -13.84 -3.77 12.30
CA ASP A 12 -15.17 -3.45 12.83
C ASP A 12 -15.82 -2.17 12.30
N GLN A 13 -15.24 -1.54 11.27
CA GLN A 13 -15.84 -0.39 10.62
C GLN A 13 -16.57 -0.77 9.33
N THR A 14 -17.53 0.07 8.95
CA THR A 14 -18.19 0.01 7.65
C THR A 14 -18.44 1.43 7.18
N TYR A 15 -18.06 1.71 5.94
CA TYR A 15 -18.23 3.03 5.32
C TYR A 15 -19.13 2.93 4.09
N ASP A 16 -19.95 3.96 3.87
CA ASP A 16 -20.72 4.12 2.64
C ASP A 16 -19.83 4.76 1.56
N TYR A 17 -18.97 3.93 0.95
CA TYR A 17 -18.07 4.39 -0.08
C TYR A 17 -18.81 4.69 -1.39
N PRO A 18 -18.39 5.72 -2.14
CA PRO A 18 -18.96 6.01 -3.45
C PRO A 18 -18.64 4.92 -4.47
N SER A 19 -19.37 4.91 -5.60
CA SER A 19 -19.20 3.91 -6.68
C SER A 19 -17.82 3.90 -7.35
N SER A 20 -16.97 4.91 -7.11
CA SER A 20 -15.58 4.91 -7.52
C SER A 20 -14.71 3.92 -6.73
N VAL A 21 -15.16 3.47 -5.55
CA VAL A 21 -14.51 2.40 -4.78
C VAL A 21 -14.97 1.06 -5.33
N VAL A 22 -14.06 0.37 -6.02
CA VAL A 22 -14.34 -0.89 -6.72
C VAL A 22 -14.04 -2.11 -5.86
N LEU A 23 -13.26 -1.93 -4.79
CA LEU A 23 -12.91 -2.98 -3.84
C LEU A 23 -12.58 -2.36 -2.47
N GLN A 24 -12.83 -3.10 -1.40
CA GLN A 24 -12.41 -2.77 -0.05
C GLN A 24 -11.49 -3.88 0.47
N ILE A 25 -10.46 -3.50 1.24
CA ILE A 25 -9.56 -4.39 1.96
C ILE A 25 -9.78 -4.13 3.44
N LYS A 26 -10.23 -5.16 4.18
CA LYS A 26 -10.20 -5.11 5.64
C LYS A 26 -8.79 -5.40 6.13
N ASP A 27 -8.27 -4.58 7.04
CA ASP A 27 -6.88 -4.69 7.51
C ASP A 27 -6.62 -5.88 8.46
N ASP A 28 -7.70 -6.53 8.90
CA ASP A 28 -7.75 -7.67 9.83
C ASP A 28 -6.89 -8.88 9.42
N THR A 29 -6.87 -9.23 8.13
CA THR A 29 -6.38 -10.54 7.68
C THR A 29 -5.59 -10.46 6.38
N ILE A 30 -4.60 -11.33 6.24
CA ILE A 30 -3.76 -11.43 5.03
C ILE A 30 -4.59 -11.84 3.81
N GLU A 31 -5.62 -12.65 4.00
CA GLU A 31 -6.51 -13.15 2.95
C GLU A 31 -7.20 -12.02 2.16
N GLU A 32 -7.49 -10.89 2.82
CA GLU A 32 -8.08 -9.69 2.19
C GLU A 32 -7.12 -9.10 1.14
N TYR A 33 -5.82 -9.02 1.47
CA TYR A 33 -4.78 -8.55 0.57
C TYR A 33 -4.55 -9.50 -0.60
N VAL A 34 -4.59 -10.81 -0.35
CA VAL A 34 -4.47 -11.83 -1.41
C VAL A 34 -5.65 -11.74 -2.39
N ARG A 35 -6.88 -11.60 -1.87
CA ARG A 35 -8.08 -11.41 -2.70
C ARG A 35 -8.00 -10.13 -3.53
N ALA A 36 -7.49 -9.04 -2.94
CA ALA A 36 -7.30 -7.80 -3.65
C ALA A 36 -6.29 -7.90 -4.78
N ALA A 37 -5.17 -8.60 -4.56
CA ALA A 37 -4.19 -8.87 -5.63
C ALA A 37 -4.83 -9.62 -6.80
N ALA A 38 -5.61 -10.67 -6.51
CA ALA A 38 -6.31 -11.45 -7.54
C ALA A 38 -7.31 -10.60 -8.34
N PHE A 39 -8.09 -9.75 -7.66
CA PHE A 39 -9.02 -8.82 -8.30
C PHE A 39 -8.31 -7.83 -9.23
N LEU A 40 -7.24 -7.20 -8.75
CA LEU A 40 -6.48 -6.21 -9.52
C LEU A 40 -5.80 -6.85 -10.75
N ASN A 41 -5.21 -8.03 -10.59
CA ASN A 41 -4.59 -8.76 -11.71
C ASN A 41 -5.63 -9.18 -12.77
N ALA A 42 -6.80 -9.65 -12.33
CA ALA A 42 -7.88 -10.03 -13.25
C ALA A 42 -8.49 -8.81 -13.97
N GLY A 43 -8.54 -7.65 -13.31
CA GLY A 43 -9.04 -6.39 -13.86
C GLY A 43 -8.13 -5.75 -14.92
N ARG A 44 -6.90 -6.26 -15.11
CA ARG A 44 -5.92 -5.78 -16.09
C ARG A 44 -5.62 -4.28 -15.97
N PHE A 45 -5.50 -3.78 -14.73
CA PHE A 45 -5.05 -2.42 -14.49
C PHE A 45 -3.62 -2.22 -15.01
N ASP A 46 -3.37 -1.06 -15.64
CA ASP A 46 -2.04 -0.73 -16.18
C ASP A 46 -1.02 -0.40 -15.07
N ILE A 47 -1.49 0.15 -13.95
CA ILE A 47 -0.66 0.62 -12.82
C ILE A 47 -1.46 0.63 -11.51
N VAL A 48 -0.78 0.38 -10.40
CA VAL A 48 -1.30 0.61 -9.05
C VAL A 48 -0.58 1.79 -8.40
N CYS A 49 -1.34 2.76 -7.90
CA CYS A 49 -0.82 3.85 -7.07
C CYS A 49 -1.10 3.55 -5.60
N LEU A 50 -0.08 3.07 -4.87
CA LEU A 50 -0.20 2.80 -3.44
C LEU A 50 -0.03 4.11 -2.65
N GLN A 51 -1.04 4.46 -1.85
CA GLN A 51 -0.94 5.55 -0.88
C GLN A 51 -0.58 4.96 0.49
N HIS A 52 0.69 5.05 0.88
CA HIS A 52 1.15 4.46 2.14
C HIS A 52 1.08 5.44 3.30
N GLU A 53 0.35 5.05 4.34
CA GLU A 53 0.30 5.71 5.64
C GLU A 53 0.51 4.67 6.75
N PHE A 54 1.11 5.08 7.87
CA PHE A 54 1.28 4.17 9.00
C PHE A 54 -0.05 3.92 9.72
N GLY A 55 -0.29 2.66 10.10
CA GLY A 55 -1.41 2.27 10.95
C GLY A 55 -2.66 1.78 10.22
N ILE A 56 -2.68 1.78 8.88
CA ILE A 56 -3.89 1.41 8.10
C ILE A 56 -3.79 0.07 7.36
N PHE A 57 -2.65 -0.64 7.48
CA PHE A 57 -2.39 -1.86 6.71
C PHE A 57 -2.37 -3.13 7.55
N GLY A 58 -2.70 -3.07 8.84
CA GLY A 58 -2.63 -4.23 9.73
C GLY A 58 -1.22 -4.86 9.82
N GLY A 59 -1.11 -5.89 10.66
CA GLY A 59 0.16 -6.56 10.93
C GLY A 59 1.22 -5.66 11.58
N GLU A 60 2.37 -6.24 11.90
CA GLU A 60 3.45 -5.49 12.53
C GLU A 60 4.01 -4.45 11.55
N ALA A 61 3.98 -3.17 11.93
CA ALA A 61 4.40 -2.04 11.12
C ALA A 61 3.76 -1.95 9.71
N GLY A 62 2.56 -2.50 9.51
CA GLY A 62 1.86 -2.47 8.22
C GLY A 62 2.21 -3.64 7.29
N ALA A 63 2.89 -4.68 7.78
CA ALA A 63 3.47 -5.74 6.95
C ALA A 63 2.47 -6.52 6.06
N HIS A 64 1.16 -6.53 6.35
CA HIS A 64 0.21 -7.25 5.49
C HIS A 64 0.15 -6.66 4.07
N ILE A 65 0.46 -5.37 3.87
CA ILE A 65 0.51 -4.78 2.53
C ILE A 65 1.49 -5.49 1.59
N LEU A 66 2.53 -6.12 2.15
CA LEU A 66 3.52 -6.86 1.38
C LEU A 66 2.91 -8.10 0.71
N GLU A 67 1.82 -8.64 1.24
CA GLU A 67 1.10 -9.77 0.64
C GLU A 67 0.34 -9.34 -0.62
N LEU A 68 -0.19 -8.11 -0.65
CA LEU A 68 -0.72 -7.51 -1.87
C LEU A 68 0.42 -7.26 -2.88
N LEU A 69 1.44 -6.51 -2.47
CA LEU A 69 2.51 -6.04 -3.35
C LEU A 69 3.29 -7.17 -4.02
N SER A 70 3.58 -8.25 -3.30
CA SER A 70 4.31 -9.41 -3.83
C SER A 70 3.54 -10.21 -4.90
N ARG A 71 2.24 -9.96 -5.06
CA ARG A 71 1.36 -10.70 -5.99
C ARG A 71 0.88 -9.86 -7.16
N LEU A 72 1.08 -8.54 -7.15
CA LEU A 72 0.66 -7.68 -8.25
C LEU A 72 1.54 -7.92 -9.49
N THR A 73 0.89 -8.04 -10.66
CA THR A 73 1.59 -8.28 -11.93
C THR A 73 1.80 -7.00 -12.74
N MET A 74 1.22 -5.89 -12.31
CA MET A 74 1.40 -4.57 -12.91
C MET A 74 2.37 -3.71 -12.06
N PRO A 75 2.99 -2.67 -12.65
CA PRO A 75 3.84 -1.74 -11.92
C PRO A 75 3.13 -1.07 -10.75
N VAL A 76 3.84 -0.91 -9.63
CA VAL A 76 3.38 -0.16 -8.46
C VAL A 76 4.15 1.15 -8.35
N VAL A 77 3.43 2.26 -8.17
CA VAL A 77 3.99 3.55 -7.76
C VAL A 77 3.52 3.82 -6.35
N THR A 78 4.46 3.92 -5.41
CA THR A 78 4.11 4.14 -4.00
C THR A 78 4.38 5.57 -3.60
N THR A 79 3.37 6.22 -3.03
CA THR A 79 3.50 7.50 -2.34
C THR A 79 3.66 7.22 -0.84
N LEU A 80 4.80 7.58 -0.27
CA LEU A 80 5.03 7.56 1.17
C LEU A 80 4.62 8.92 1.75
N HIS A 81 3.51 8.96 2.48
CA HIS A 81 3.05 10.17 3.15
C HIS A 81 3.96 10.57 4.32
N THR A 82 4.55 9.58 4.98
CA THR A 82 5.52 9.75 6.06
C THR A 82 6.79 8.95 5.76
N VAL A 83 7.96 9.58 5.95
CA VAL A 83 9.27 8.91 6.00
C VAL A 83 9.88 9.21 7.36
N LEU A 84 10.02 8.18 8.19
CA LEU A 84 10.54 8.33 9.55
C LEU A 84 12.05 8.58 9.52
N ALA A 85 12.52 9.54 10.33
CA ALA A 85 13.95 9.81 10.49
C ALA A 85 14.66 8.69 11.27
N GLU A 86 13.96 8.11 12.26
CA GLU A 86 14.45 7.05 13.13
C GLU A 86 13.42 5.91 13.15
N PRO A 87 13.30 5.12 12.06
CA PRO A 87 12.42 3.97 12.05
C PRO A 87 12.95 2.88 12.99
N THR A 88 12.04 2.14 13.62
CA THR A 88 12.39 0.85 14.23
C THR A 88 12.92 -0.11 13.17
N ALA A 89 13.66 -1.15 13.58
CA ALA A 89 14.19 -2.16 12.65
C ALA A 89 13.09 -2.79 11.78
N ILE A 90 11.90 -3.00 12.35
CA ILE A 90 10.77 -3.64 11.66
C ILE A 90 10.11 -2.66 10.68
N GLN A 91 9.88 -1.41 11.09
CA GLN A 91 9.39 -0.36 10.17
C GLN A 91 10.34 -0.17 8.98
N ARG A 92 11.65 -0.14 9.24
CA ARG A 92 12.66 -0.05 8.18
C ARG A 92 12.55 -1.22 7.21
N ALA A 93 12.51 -2.45 7.71
CA ALA A 93 12.42 -3.64 6.88
C ALA A 93 11.15 -3.67 6.01
N VAL A 94 10.00 -3.24 6.57
CA VAL A 94 8.75 -3.15 5.81
C VAL A 94 8.84 -2.10 4.70
N ILE A 95 9.35 -0.90 5.02
CA ILE A 95 9.52 0.17 4.02
C ILE A 95 10.50 -0.23 2.92
N GLU A 96 11.62 -0.87 3.25
CA GLU A 96 12.58 -1.37 2.26
C GLU A 96 11.91 -2.35 1.28
N ARG A 97 11.09 -3.29 1.77
CA ARG A 97 10.35 -4.23 0.91
C ARG A 97 9.28 -3.54 0.05
N ILE A 98 8.61 -2.51 0.58
CA ILE A 98 7.68 -1.68 -0.21
C ILE A 98 8.45 -0.96 -1.34
N VAL A 99 9.63 -0.42 -1.04
CA VAL A 99 10.50 0.25 -2.01
C VAL A 99 10.95 -0.72 -3.10
N GLU A 100 11.38 -1.93 -2.72
CA GLU A 100 11.80 -2.98 -3.67
C GLU A 100 10.65 -3.43 -4.58
N ALA A 101 9.42 -3.53 -4.06
CA ALA A 101 8.24 -3.90 -4.85
C ALA A 101 7.73 -2.75 -5.75
N SER A 102 8.21 -1.52 -5.56
CA SER A 102 7.73 -0.33 -6.25
C SER A 102 8.61 0.03 -7.45
N SER A 103 7.98 0.30 -8.59
CA SER A 103 8.66 0.84 -9.78
C SER A 103 9.10 2.29 -9.59
N LYS A 104 8.36 3.06 -8.78
CA LYS A 104 8.69 4.45 -8.39
C LYS A 104 8.22 4.73 -6.97
N ILE A 105 8.96 5.60 -6.29
CA ILE A 105 8.61 6.15 -4.99
C ILE A 105 8.39 7.66 -5.10
N ILE A 106 7.29 8.12 -4.53
CA ILE A 106 6.95 9.53 -4.35
C ILE A 106 7.01 9.83 -2.85
N VAL A 107 7.64 10.95 -2.50
CA VAL A 107 7.71 11.46 -1.11
C VAL A 107 7.27 12.91 -1.09
N MET A 108 6.71 13.33 0.04
CA MET A 108 6.13 14.67 0.18
C MET A 108 7.17 15.82 0.19
N ALA A 109 8.41 15.54 0.60
CA ALA A 109 9.45 16.55 0.76
C ALA A 109 10.85 16.01 0.42
N ASN A 110 11.76 16.91 0.04
CA ASN A 110 13.17 16.58 -0.21
C ASN A 110 13.83 15.86 0.96
N LYS A 111 13.47 16.23 2.20
CA LYS A 111 13.99 15.57 3.41
C LYS A 111 13.66 14.08 3.45
N GLY A 112 12.44 13.69 3.05
CA GLY A 112 12.07 12.27 2.93
C GLY A 112 12.92 11.53 1.91
N ARG A 113 13.28 12.19 0.79
CA ARG A 113 14.17 11.60 -0.22
C ARG A 113 15.59 11.40 0.32
N GLU A 114 16.08 12.30 1.16
CA GLU A 114 17.39 12.15 1.81
C GLU A 114 17.39 10.96 2.79
N LEU A 115 16.34 10.85 3.62
CA LEU A 115 16.19 9.77 4.59
C LEU A 115 16.08 8.38 3.92
N LEU A 116 15.48 8.28 2.74
CA LEU A 116 15.43 7.02 1.98
C LEU A 116 16.77 6.62 1.33
N ARG A 117 17.76 7.53 1.31
CA ARG A 117 19.07 7.31 0.68
C ARG A 117 20.21 7.12 1.69
N SER A 118 19.91 7.20 2.98
CA SER A 118 20.85 6.99 4.09
C SER A 118 20.80 5.56 4.61
#